data_AF-A0A960YAR5-F1
#
_entry.id   AF-A0A960YAR5-F1
#
_cell.length_a   1.000
_cell.length_b   1.000
_cell.length_c   1.000
_cell.angle_alpha   90.00
_cell.angle_beta   90.00
_cell.angle_gamma   90.00
#
_symmetry.space_group_name_H-M   'P 1'
#
loop_
_entity.id
_entity.type
_entity.pdbx_description
1 polymer ?
#
loop_
_entity_poly.entity_id
_entity_poly.type
_entity_poly.pdbx_seq_one_letter_code
_entity_poly.pdbx_strand_id
1 'polypeptide(L)'
;AYANTRSDDLWREVEAAAGQPVLAIAHDFTLQPGVPMLEVTAVDCKEGRSTVGLSQGEFSKDRPQKKALRWRVPVIARTLGGAPVRGMVEGGKGSLQLPGCAPVLLNAGQSGYYRTHYPQAQFAALRDRFGELAPIDQLGLIGDALALGLAGLQPAADVLDLVKATPLDADGKVWERIADTLQEIDGYYRGDAERQARFRAYAMARLAPKLRALGWDAKDGEDETVAILRTRLIEALGEL
;
A
#
# COMPACT_ATOMS: atom_id res chain seq x y z
N ALA A 1 1.71 8.89 -37.40
CA ALA A 1 1.45 10.29 -36.97
C ALA A 1 0.34 10.89 -37.83
N TYR A 2 -0.33 11.95 -37.37
CA TYR A 2 -1.43 12.64 -38.07
C TYR A 2 -2.68 11.77 -38.35
N ALA A 3 -2.93 10.80 -37.46
CA ALA A 3 -4.09 9.91 -37.49
C ALA A 3 -4.55 9.59 -36.05
N ASN A 4 -5.64 8.87 -35.91
CA ASN A 4 -6.18 8.40 -34.62
C ASN A 4 -5.61 7.02 -34.25
N THR A 5 -5.73 6.65 -32.97
CA THR A 5 -5.33 5.35 -32.44
C THR A 5 -6.46 4.71 -31.63
N ARG A 6 -6.38 3.40 -31.44
CA ARG A 6 -7.11 2.62 -30.44
C ARG A 6 -6.14 2.09 -29.39
N SER A 7 -6.65 1.60 -28.26
CA SER A 7 -5.81 1.08 -27.16
C SER A 7 -4.78 0.07 -27.64
N ASP A 8 -5.17 -0.87 -28.50
CA ASP A 8 -4.27 -1.89 -29.03
C ASP A 8 -3.10 -1.33 -29.86
N ASP A 9 -3.28 -0.17 -30.51
CA ASP A 9 -2.21 0.44 -31.30
C ASP A 9 -1.07 0.90 -30.38
N LEU A 10 -1.40 1.51 -29.24
CA LEU A 10 -0.42 1.86 -28.21
C LEU A 10 0.30 0.61 -27.71
N TRP A 11 -0.45 -0.41 -27.31
CA TRP A 11 0.13 -1.56 -26.63
C TRP A 11 0.96 -2.46 -27.55
N ARG A 12 0.63 -2.53 -28.84
CA ARG A 12 1.49 -3.19 -29.84
C ARG A 12 2.85 -2.51 -29.97
N GLU A 13 2.90 -1.18 -29.99
CA GLU A 13 4.17 -0.45 -30.06
C GLU A 13 5.02 -0.65 -28.79
N VAL A 14 4.39 -0.64 -27.61
CA VAL A 14 5.08 -0.92 -26.34
C VAL A 14 5.60 -2.36 -26.30
N GLU A 15 4.79 -3.33 -26.72
CA GLU A 15 5.18 -4.75 -26.81
C GLU A 15 6.36 -4.95 -27.76
N ALA A 16 6.33 -4.32 -28.94
CA ALA A 16 7.41 -4.38 -29.92
C ALA A 16 8.72 -3.78 -29.37
N ALA A 17 8.65 -2.66 -28.64
CA ALA A 17 9.81 -2.03 -28.03
C ALA A 17 10.36 -2.82 -26.82
N ALA A 18 9.47 -3.43 -26.02
CA ALA A 18 9.84 -4.15 -24.81
C ALA A 18 10.31 -5.60 -25.09
N GLY A 19 9.85 -6.22 -26.18
CA GLY A 19 10.07 -7.65 -26.45
C GLY A 19 9.41 -8.56 -25.40
N GLN A 20 8.30 -8.12 -24.82
CA GLN A 20 7.55 -8.79 -23.74
C GLN A 20 6.06 -8.77 -24.07
N PRO A 21 5.23 -9.71 -23.58
CA PRO A 21 3.81 -9.82 -23.94
C PRO A 21 2.92 -8.74 -23.28
N VAL A 22 3.23 -7.46 -23.53
CA VAL A 22 2.59 -6.30 -22.90
C VAL A 22 1.16 -6.11 -23.37
N LEU A 23 0.85 -6.39 -24.65
CA LEU A 23 -0.50 -6.16 -25.20
C LEU A 23 -1.54 -6.92 -24.39
N ALA A 24 -1.24 -8.18 -24.14
CA ALA A 24 -2.19 -9.03 -23.49
C ALA A 24 -2.23 -8.72 -21.97
N ILE A 25 -1.13 -8.36 -21.30
CA ILE A 25 -1.18 -7.80 -19.93
C ILE A 25 -2.11 -6.58 -19.89
N ALA A 26 -1.95 -5.65 -20.83
CA ALA A 26 -2.75 -4.45 -20.89
C ALA A 26 -4.25 -4.74 -21.11
N HIS A 27 -4.60 -5.74 -21.92
CA HIS A 27 -5.99 -6.18 -22.07
C HIS A 27 -6.61 -6.60 -20.75
N ASP A 28 -5.88 -7.36 -19.92
CA ASP A 28 -6.37 -7.75 -18.60
C ASP A 28 -6.66 -6.53 -17.71
N PHE A 29 -5.90 -5.43 -17.82
CA PHE A 29 -6.10 -4.22 -17.01
C PHE A 29 -7.07 -3.20 -17.63
N THR A 30 -7.33 -3.25 -18.93
CA THR A 30 -8.10 -2.20 -19.63
C THR A 30 -9.46 -2.66 -20.17
N LEU A 31 -9.66 -3.97 -20.35
CA LEU A 31 -10.90 -4.52 -20.92
C LEU A 31 -11.82 -5.18 -19.89
N GLN A 32 -11.40 -5.25 -18.62
CA GLN A 32 -12.23 -5.74 -17.53
C GLN A 32 -12.14 -4.82 -16.30
N PRO A 33 -13.23 -4.69 -15.52
CA PRO A 33 -13.23 -3.90 -14.30
C PRO A 33 -12.55 -4.66 -13.17
N GLY A 34 -12.10 -3.93 -12.14
CA GLY A 34 -11.66 -4.51 -10.88
C GLY A 34 -10.19 -4.23 -10.57
N VAL A 35 -9.74 -4.76 -9.44
CA VAL A 35 -8.37 -4.61 -8.95
C VAL A 35 -7.87 -6.00 -8.55
N PRO A 36 -6.74 -6.47 -9.11
CA PRO A 36 -6.14 -7.72 -8.67
C PRO A 36 -5.74 -7.63 -7.20
N MET A 37 -5.89 -8.74 -6.48
CA MET A 37 -5.33 -8.92 -5.14
C MET A 37 -4.33 -10.06 -5.18
N LEU A 38 -3.11 -9.80 -4.72
CA LEU A 38 -2.09 -10.81 -4.53
C LEU A 38 -1.99 -11.17 -3.05
N GLU A 39 -2.10 -12.45 -2.76
CA GLU A 39 -1.94 -13.01 -1.43
C GLU A 39 -0.60 -13.73 -1.34
N VAL A 40 0.19 -13.41 -0.32
CA VAL A 40 1.35 -14.21 0.03
C VAL A 40 0.87 -15.46 0.74
N THR A 41 1.08 -16.63 0.14
CA THR A 41 0.61 -17.91 0.70
C THR A 41 1.67 -18.60 1.55
N ALA A 42 2.94 -18.38 1.24
CA ALA A 42 4.07 -18.91 2.00
C ALA A 42 5.32 -18.07 1.78
N VAL A 43 6.16 -17.97 2.82
CA VAL A 43 7.55 -17.49 2.74
C VAL A 43 8.41 -18.53 3.43
N ASP A 44 9.19 -19.29 2.67
CA ASP A 44 10.12 -20.29 3.20
C ASP A 44 11.55 -19.82 2.92
N CYS A 45 12.35 -19.58 3.97
CA CYS A 45 13.76 -19.23 3.79
C CYS A 45 14.67 -20.43 4.05
N LYS A 46 15.48 -20.78 3.05
CA LYS A 46 16.51 -21.81 3.14
C LYS A 46 17.80 -21.28 2.55
N GLU A 47 18.90 -21.49 3.27
CA GLU A 47 20.26 -21.16 2.80
C GLU A 47 20.39 -19.70 2.31
N GLY A 48 19.74 -18.75 3.00
CA GLY A 48 19.80 -17.34 2.65
C GLY A 48 18.98 -16.96 1.41
N ARG A 49 18.00 -17.78 0.99
CA ARG A 49 17.04 -17.48 -0.08
C ARG A 49 15.61 -17.74 0.36
N SER A 50 14.74 -16.75 0.18
CA SER A 50 13.30 -16.88 0.42
C SER A 50 12.57 -17.32 -0.85
N THR A 51 11.80 -18.40 -0.75
CA THR A 51 10.80 -18.78 -1.75
C THR A 51 9.44 -18.23 -1.32
N VAL A 52 8.82 -17.42 -2.17
CA VAL A 52 7.57 -16.71 -1.89
C VAL A 52 6.47 -17.27 -2.77
N GLY A 53 5.52 -17.98 -2.17
CA GLY A 53 4.32 -18.47 -2.86
C GLY A 53 3.24 -17.39 -2.96
N LEU A 54 2.61 -17.25 -4.12
CA LEU A 54 1.57 -16.26 -4.39
C LEU A 54 0.29 -16.90 -4.94
N SER A 55 -0.86 -16.42 -4.48
CA SER A 55 -2.16 -16.60 -5.13
C SER A 55 -2.72 -15.26 -5.58
N GLN A 56 -3.56 -15.30 -6.62
CA GLN A 56 -4.26 -14.12 -7.11
C GLN A 56 -5.78 -14.31 -6.98
N GLY A 57 -6.41 -13.29 -6.40
CA GLY A 57 -7.84 -13.05 -6.42
C GLY A 57 -8.18 -11.66 -6.95
N GLU A 58 -9.40 -11.23 -6.68
CA GLU A 58 -9.89 -9.89 -6.99
C GLU A 58 -10.25 -9.17 -5.68
N PHE A 59 -9.74 -7.94 -5.50
CA PHE A 59 -10.14 -7.12 -4.37
C PHE A 59 -11.54 -6.54 -4.60
N SER A 60 -12.42 -6.70 -3.61
CA SER A 60 -13.77 -6.18 -3.60
C SER A 60 -14.16 -5.78 -2.18
N LYS A 61 -14.87 -4.66 -2.01
CA LYS A 61 -15.29 -4.17 -0.68
C LYS A 61 -16.60 -4.80 -0.21
N ASP A 62 -17.50 -5.13 -1.15
CA ASP A 62 -18.92 -5.38 -0.88
C ASP A 62 -19.47 -6.60 -1.65
N ARG A 63 -18.63 -7.32 -2.39
CA ARG A 63 -19.05 -8.48 -3.22
C ARG A 63 -18.24 -9.74 -2.92
N PRO A 64 -18.36 -10.33 -1.72
CA PRO A 64 -17.58 -11.52 -1.33
C PRO A 64 -17.88 -12.75 -2.19
N GLN A 65 -19.05 -12.80 -2.84
CA GLN A 65 -19.49 -13.93 -3.68
C GLN A 65 -19.20 -13.71 -5.18
N LYS A 66 -18.54 -12.61 -5.55
CA LYS A 66 -18.21 -12.36 -6.95
C LYS A 66 -17.17 -13.40 -7.40
N LYS A 67 -17.42 -14.03 -8.55
CA LYS A 67 -16.38 -14.83 -9.21
C LYS A 67 -15.22 -13.90 -9.59
N ALA A 68 -14.08 -14.10 -8.95
CA ALA A 68 -12.90 -13.28 -9.17
C ALA A 68 -12.45 -13.34 -10.63
N LEU A 69 -12.20 -12.16 -11.20
CA LEU A 69 -11.51 -12.02 -12.47
C LEU A 69 -10.01 -12.34 -12.28
N ARG A 70 -9.30 -12.48 -13.41
CA ARG A 70 -7.86 -12.80 -13.41
C ARG A 70 -7.11 -11.85 -14.32
N TRP A 71 -5.87 -11.60 -13.95
CA TRP A 71 -4.90 -10.76 -14.63
C TRP A 71 -3.57 -11.48 -14.71
N ARG A 72 -2.76 -11.13 -15.70
CA ARG A 72 -1.30 -11.29 -15.64
C ARG A 72 -0.74 -10.10 -14.91
N VAL A 73 -0.27 -10.34 -13.68
CA VAL A 73 0.19 -9.27 -12.79
C VAL A 73 1.72 -9.30 -12.74
N PRO A 74 2.41 -8.30 -13.31
CA PRO A 74 3.82 -8.09 -13.07
C PRO A 74 4.04 -7.77 -11.58
N VAL A 75 4.95 -8.50 -10.95
CA VAL A 75 5.25 -8.37 -9.52
C VAL A 75 6.67 -7.92 -9.34
N ILE A 76 6.88 -6.93 -8.47
CA ILE A 76 8.20 -6.60 -7.93
C ILE A 76 8.18 -6.96 -6.45
N ALA A 77 9.10 -7.83 -6.02
CA ALA A 77 9.22 -8.24 -4.63
C ALA A 77 10.67 -8.18 -4.18
N ARG A 78 10.89 -7.97 -2.88
CA ARG A 78 12.21 -8.03 -2.26
C ARG A 78 12.10 -8.49 -0.82
N THR A 79 13.18 -9.04 -0.28
CA THR A 79 13.38 -9.04 1.17
C THR A 79 13.82 -7.64 1.59
N LEU A 80 13.51 -7.21 2.81
CA LEU A 80 13.93 -5.89 3.29
C LEU A 80 15.45 -5.76 3.29
N GLY A 81 15.96 -4.69 2.68
CA GLY A 81 17.40 -4.46 2.44
C GLY A 81 17.98 -5.26 1.25
N GLY A 82 17.20 -6.17 0.65
CA GLY A 82 17.59 -6.96 -0.52
C GLY A 82 17.30 -6.27 -1.86
N ALA A 83 17.87 -6.83 -2.93
CA ALA A 83 17.62 -6.39 -4.29
C ALA A 83 16.19 -6.76 -4.76
N PRO A 84 15.51 -5.91 -5.54
CA PRO A 84 14.22 -6.22 -6.11
C PRO A 84 14.32 -7.31 -7.18
N VAL A 85 13.42 -8.28 -7.10
CA VAL A 85 13.20 -9.33 -8.10
C VAL A 85 11.88 -9.06 -8.80
N ARG A 86 11.85 -9.27 -10.11
CA ARG A 86 10.66 -9.13 -10.95
C ARG A 86 10.15 -10.51 -11.35
N GLY A 87 8.83 -10.65 -11.40
CA GLY A 87 8.17 -11.87 -11.84
C GLY A 87 6.77 -11.58 -12.37
N MET A 88 6.04 -12.65 -12.69
CA MET A 88 4.67 -12.60 -13.19
C MET A 88 3.81 -13.56 -12.40
N VAL A 89 2.61 -13.13 -12.01
CA VAL A 89 1.56 -14.02 -11.51
C VAL A 89 0.53 -14.17 -12.62
N GLU A 90 0.38 -15.39 -13.13
CA GLU A 90 -0.51 -15.76 -14.23
C GLU A 90 -1.24 -17.06 -13.89
N GLY A 91 -2.45 -17.26 -14.43
CA GLY A 91 -3.23 -18.47 -14.15
C GLY A 91 -3.69 -18.58 -12.68
N GLY A 92 -3.55 -17.51 -11.90
CA GLY A 92 -4.01 -17.44 -10.51
C GLY A 92 -2.99 -17.77 -9.44
N LYS A 93 -1.77 -18.18 -9.81
CA LYS A 93 -0.69 -18.53 -8.86
C LYS A 93 0.66 -18.08 -9.39
N GLY A 94 1.62 -17.93 -8.49
CA GLY A 94 3.00 -17.62 -8.85
C GLY A 94 3.97 -17.95 -7.74
N SER A 95 5.26 -17.88 -8.05
CA SER A 95 6.32 -18.00 -7.06
C SER A 95 7.50 -17.12 -7.45
N LEU A 96 8.14 -16.50 -6.46
CA LEU A 96 9.40 -15.76 -6.64
C LEU A 96 10.47 -16.30 -5.70
N GLN A 97 11.72 -16.30 -6.17
CA GLN A 97 12.88 -16.54 -5.33
C GLN A 97 13.59 -15.22 -5.07
N LEU A 98 13.76 -14.89 -3.79
CA LEU A 98 14.36 -13.64 -3.35
C LEU A 98 15.67 -13.94 -2.60
N PRO A 99 16.73 -13.14 -2.81
CA PRO A 99 17.92 -13.24 -1.97
C PRO A 99 17.61 -12.76 -0.54
N GLY A 100 18.20 -13.39 0.47
CA GLY A 100 18.02 -13.07 1.89
C GLY A 100 16.83 -13.78 2.54
N CYS A 101 16.73 -13.62 3.87
CA CYS A 101 15.65 -14.15 4.71
C CYS A 101 14.89 -13.04 5.48
N ALA A 102 15.19 -11.78 5.20
CA ALA A 102 14.47 -10.66 5.83
C ALA A 102 13.00 -10.65 5.37
N PRO A 103 12.11 -9.93 6.08
CA PRO A 103 10.70 -9.87 5.71
C PRO A 103 10.53 -9.50 4.23
N VAL A 104 9.65 -10.22 3.55
CA VAL A 104 9.30 -10.00 2.15
C VAL A 104 8.31 -8.85 2.02
N LEU A 105 8.65 -7.89 1.16
CA LEU A 105 7.79 -6.84 0.65
C LEU A 105 7.44 -7.15 -0.81
N LEU A 106 6.15 -7.30 -1.08
CA LEU A 106 5.56 -7.30 -2.41
C LEU A 106 5.19 -5.88 -2.84
N ASN A 107 5.11 -5.69 -4.16
CA ASN A 107 4.90 -4.39 -4.79
C ASN A 107 5.96 -3.37 -4.35
N ALA A 108 7.22 -3.78 -4.27
CA ALA A 108 8.30 -2.88 -3.86
C ALA A 108 8.41 -1.70 -4.85
N GLY A 109 8.27 -0.48 -4.34
CA GLY A 109 8.15 0.76 -5.10
C GLY A 109 6.71 1.14 -5.50
N GLN A 110 5.72 0.33 -5.16
CA GLN A 110 4.28 0.53 -5.42
C GLN A 110 3.92 0.89 -6.87
N SER A 111 4.67 0.36 -7.85
CA SER A 111 4.42 0.61 -9.26
C SER A 111 3.38 -0.34 -9.88
N GLY A 112 3.01 -1.42 -9.17
CA GLY A 112 2.00 -2.37 -9.62
C GLY A 112 0.59 -1.95 -9.20
N TYR A 113 -0.38 -2.08 -10.12
CA TYR A 113 -1.80 -1.83 -9.83
C TYR A 113 -2.49 -3.08 -9.26
N TYR A 114 -2.20 -3.40 -8.00
CA TYR A 114 -2.84 -4.49 -7.26
C TYR A 114 -2.76 -4.22 -5.75
N ARG A 115 -3.62 -4.90 -4.99
CA ARG A 115 -3.57 -4.93 -3.51
C ARG A 115 -2.76 -6.13 -3.05
N THR A 116 -2.05 -5.98 -1.94
CA THR A 116 -1.24 -7.06 -1.35
C THR A 116 -1.78 -7.46 0.00
N HIS A 117 -2.05 -8.75 0.17
CA HIS A 117 -2.41 -9.34 1.44
C HIS A 117 -1.30 -10.28 1.93
N TYR A 118 -0.90 -10.13 3.18
CA TYR A 118 0.15 -10.92 3.82
C TYR A 118 -0.44 -11.77 4.95
N PRO A 119 0.11 -12.97 5.22
CA PRO A 119 -0.15 -13.68 6.46
C PRO A 119 0.25 -12.80 7.66
N GLN A 120 -0.47 -12.91 8.78
CA GLN A 120 -0.29 -12.00 9.92
C GLN A 120 1.16 -11.94 10.44
N ALA A 121 1.87 -13.07 10.45
CA ALA A 121 3.27 -13.11 10.87
C ALA A 121 4.19 -12.28 9.94
N GLN A 122 3.92 -12.32 8.63
CA GLN A 122 4.66 -11.57 7.63
C GLN A 122 4.32 -10.07 7.69
N PHE A 123 3.04 -9.73 7.90
CA PHE A 123 2.61 -8.36 8.16
C PHE A 123 3.26 -7.78 9.41
N ALA A 124 3.25 -8.52 10.52
CA ALA A 124 3.89 -8.10 11.78
C ALA A 124 5.40 -7.86 11.59
N ALA A 125 6.08 -8.74 10.86
CA ALA A 125 7.50 -8.57 10.57
C ALA A 125 7.81 -7.34 9.70
N LEU A 126 6.92 -6.97 8.78
CA LEU A 126 7.00 -5.70 8.03
C LEU A 126 6.70 -4.49 8.92
N ARG A 127 5.67 -4.56 9.77
CA ARG A 127 5.31 -3.52 10.74
C ARG A 127 6.48 -3.22 11.69
N ASP A 128 7.13 -4.25 12.23
CA ASP A 128 8.21 -4.07 13.20
C ASP A 128 9.45 -3.39 12.58
N ARG A 129 9.56 -3.40 11.25
CA ARG A 129 10.62 -2.74 10.47
C ARG A 129 10.07 -1.63 9.57
N PHE A 130 8.88 -1.12 9.86
CA PHE A 130 8.16 -0.19 8.99
C PHE A 130 8.94 1.09 8.71
N GLY A 131 9.66 1.61 9.72
CA GLY A 131 10.50 2.80 9.59
C GLY A 131 11.68 2.67 8.62
N GLU A 132 12.06 1.45 8.24
CA GLU A 132 13.15 1.20 7.29
C GLU A 132 12.69 1.17 5.82
N LEU A 133 11.39 1.11 5.60
CA LEU A 133 10.80 1.06 4.27
C LEU A 133 10.92 2.43 3.60
N ALA A 134 11.00 2.42 2.27
CA ALA A 134 10.90 3.66 1.52
C ALA A 134 9.51 4.30 1.76
N PRO A 135 9.38 5.64 1.76
CA PRO A 135 8.10 6.30 1.99
C PRO A 135 6.96 5.79 1.11
N ILE A 136 7.24 5.49 -0.16
CA ILE A 136 6.24 4.94 -1.08
C ILE A 136 5.74 3.55 -0.65
N ASP A 137 6.61 2.70 -0.10
CA ASP A 137 6.25 1.38 0.41
C ASP A 137 5.45 1.48 1.72
N GLN A 138 5.77 2.45 2.56
CA GLN A 138 5.00 2.78 3.77
C GLN A 138 3.56 3.19 3.42
N LEU A 139 3.41 4.08 2.42
CA LEU A 139 2.11 4.51 1.90
C LEU A 139 1.30 3.33 1.35
N GLY A 140 1.95 2.45 0.58
CA GLY A 140 1.34 1.23 0.06
C GLY A 140 0.78 0.32 1.15
N LEU A 141 1.60 0.01 2.17
CA LEU A 141 1.18 -0.83 3.29
C LEU A 141 0.03 -0.21 4.11
N ILE A 142 0.07 1.10 4.38
CA ILE A 142 -1.05 1.80 5.06
C ILE A 142 -2.32 1.72 4.20
N GLY A 143 -2.19 1.95 2.89
CA GLY A 143 -3.29 1.88 1.93
C GLY A 143 -3.93 0.50 1.86
N ASP A 144 -3.11 -0.55 1.78
CA ASP A 144 -3.57 -1.94 1.73
C ASP A 144 -4.18 -2.37 3.07
N ALA A 145 -3.53 -2.09 4.20
CA ALA A 145 -4.06 -2.44 5.53
C ALA A 145 -5.44 -1.80 5.80
N LEU A 146 -5.62 -0.52 5.43
CA LEU A 146 -6.93 0.13 5.54
C LEU A 146 -7.96 -0.52 4.61
N ALA A 147 -7.62 -0.71 3.34
CA ALA A 147 -8.55 -1.25 2.35
C ALA A 147 -9.00 -2.68 2.69
N LEU A 148 -8.06 -3.52 3.11
CA LEU A 148 -8.31 -4.91 3.50
C LEU A 148 -9.04 -4.99 4.84
N GLY A 149 -8.72 -4.11 5.79
CA GLY A 149 -9.44 -3.99 7.05
C GLY A 149 -10.91 -3.61 6.86
N LEU A 150 -11.20 -2.62 6.01
CA LEU A 150 -12.57 -2.21 5.68
C LEU A 150 -13.34 -3.28 4.89
N ALA A 151 -12.64 -4.10 4.10
CA ALA A 151 -13.23 -5.23 3.38
C ALA A 151 -13.40 -6.49 4.26
N GLY A 152 -12.94 -6.47 5.52
CA GLY A 152 -12.99 -7.61 6.43
C GLY A 152 -12.04 -8.76 6.06
N LEU A 153 -11.01 -8.48 5.25
CA LEU A 153 -10.01 -9.47 4.80
C LEU A 153 -8.84 -9.61 5.77
N GLN A 154 -8.61 -8.61 6.62
CA GLN A 154 -7.66 -8.65 7.73
C GLN A 154 -8.19 -7.83 8.91
N PRO A 155 -7.60 -7.94 10.12
CA PRO A 155 -7.98 -7.09 11.25
C PRO A 155 -7.88 -5.60 10.91
N ALA A 156 -8.98 -4.85 11.07
CA ALA A 156 -8.97 -3.40 10.84
C ALA A 156 -7.99 -2.64 11.76
N ALA A 157 -7.62 -3.21 12.90
CA ALA A 157 -6.63 -2.64 13.82
C ALA A 157 -5.21 -2.61 13.22
N ASP A 158 -4.90 -3.42 12.21
CA ASP A 158 -3.57 -3.51 11.60
C ASP A 158 -3.08 -2.16 11.04
N VAL A 159 -3.99 -1.33 10.49
CA VAL A 159 -3.60 0.01 10.03
C VAL A 159 -3.15 0.90 11.18
N LEU A 160 -3.77 0.78 12.36
CA LEU A 160 -3.39 1.54 13.55
C LEU A 160 -2.02 1.10 14.07
N ASP A 161 -1.69 -0.17 13.88
CA ASP A 161 -0.38 -0.71 14.20
C ASP A 161 0.74 -0.15 13.30
N LEU A 162 0.48 0.07 12.01
CA LEU A 162 1.42 0.80 11.13
C LEU A 162 1.55 2.28 11.52
N VAL A 163 0.45 2.93 11.88
CA VAL A 163 0.44 4.32 12.39
C VAL A 163 1.32 4.45 13.64
N LYS A 164 1.29 3.45 14.54
CA LYS A 164 2.16 3.42 15.73
C LYS A 164 3.62 3.18 15.37
N ALA A 165 3.88 2.29 14.42
CA ALA A 165 5.23 1.95 13.96
C ALA A 165 5.90 3.07 13.13
N THR A 166 5.14 4.08 12.71
CA THR A 166 5.68 5.20 11.92
C THR A 166 6.58 6.10 12.78
N PRO A 167 7.87 6.28 12.40
CA PRO A 167 8.78 7.20 13.06
C PRO A 167 8.35 8.67 12.94
N LEU A 168 8.71 9.50 13.93
CA LEU A 168 8.35 10.93 13.92
C LEU A 168 9.00 11.70 12.77
N ASP A 169 10.22 11.29 12.38
CA ASP A 169 11.00 11.82 11.27
C ASP A 169 10.66 11.21 9.90
N ALA A 170 9.65 10.32 9.84
CA ALA A 170 9.15 9.81 8.57
C ALA A 170 8.68 10.94 7.63
N ASP A 171 8.69 10.61 6.34
CA ASP A 171 8.34 11.50 5.24
C ASP A 171 6.97 12.17 5.43
N GLY A 172 6.86 13.41 4.98
CA GLY A 172 5.65 14.20 5.17
C GLY A 172 4.41 13.59 4.52
N LYS A 173 4.56 12.94 3.36
CA LYS A 173 3.44 12.27 2.68
C LYS A 173 2.89 11.09 3.47
N VAL A 174 3.75 10.39 4.21
CA VAL A 174 3.32 9.32 5.11
C VAL A 174 2.48 9.89 6.25
N TRP A 175 2.89 11.03 6.82
CA TRP A 175 2.12 11.72 7.86
C TRP A 175 0.81 12.32 7.36
N GLU A 176 0.77 12.87 6.14
CA GLU A 176 -0.48 13.30 5.48
C GLU A 176 -1.45 12.11 5.38
N ARG A 177 -0.98 10.96 4.88
CA ARG A 177 -1.78 9.74 4.75
C ARG A 177 -2.28 9.23 6.11
N ILE A 178 -1.46 9.32 7.16
CA ILE A 178 -1.86 8.95 8.52
C ILE A 178 -2.96 9.87 9.03
N ALA A 179 -2.83 11.20 8.84
CA ALA A 179 -3.86 12.16 9.23
C ALA A 179 -5.19 11.85 8.53
N ASP A 180 -5.16 11.65 7.21
CA ASP A 180 -6.34 11.27 6.41
C ASP A 180 -6.98 9.98 6.93
N THR A 181 -6.16 8.95 7.18
CA THR A 181 -6.63 7.65 7.64
C THR A 181 -7.30 7.75 9.01
N LEU A 182 -6.71 8.52 9.94
CA LEU A 182 -7.29 8.71 11.27
C LEU A 182 -8.60 9.50 11.19
N GLN A 183 -8.69 10.54 10.35
CA GLN A 183 -9.95 11.26 10.17
C GLN A 183 -11.04 10.41 9.51
N GLU A 184 -10.69 9.59 8.52
CA GLU A 184 -11.63 8.64 7.90
C GLU A 184 -12.21 7.69 8.95
N ILE A 185 -11.37 7.15 9.84
CA ILE A 185 -11.81 6.27 10.93
C ILE A 185 -12.63 7.03 11.98
N ASP A 186 -12.27 8.27 12.34
CA ASP A 186 -13.08 9.11 13.25
C ASP A 186 -14.50 9.28 12.70
N GLY A 187 -14.62 9.51 11.40
CA GLY A 187 -15.91 9.66 10.71
C GLY A 187 -16.83 8.45 10.85
N TYR A 188 -16.28 7.23 10.95
CA TYR A 188 -17.07 6.01 11.16
C TYR A 188 -17.68 5.91 12.56
N TYR A 189 -17.15 6.63 13.55
CA TYR A 189 -17.73 6.68 14.90
C TYR A 189 -18.83 7.72 15.04
N ARG A 190 -19.20 8.46 13.98
CA ARG A 190 -20.28 9.44 14.03
C ARG A 190 -21.57 8.79 14.54
N GLY A 191 -22.12 9.35 15.62
CA GLY A 191 -23.31 8.82 16.31
C GLY A 191 -22.99 7.99 17.56
N ASP A 192 -21.73 7.67 17.82
CA ASP A 192 -21.24 7.01 19.04
C ASP A 192 -20.19 7.89 19.73
N ALA A 193 -20.66 8.88 20.50
CA ALA A 193 -19.81 9.90 21.11
C ALA A 193 -18.75 9.32 22.06
N GLU A 194 -19.06 8.24 22.78
CA GLU A 194 -18.13 7.62 23.73
C GLU A 194 -16.96 6.97 22.99
N ARG A 195 -17.23 6.18 21.94
CA ARG A 195 -16.16 5.56 21.15
C ARG A 195 -15.40 6.57 20.32
N GLN A 196 -16.10 7.57 19.75
CA GLN A 196 -15.49 8.63 18.98
C GLN A 196 -14.48 9.42 19.84
N ALA A 197 -14.86 9.81 21.07
CA ALA A 197 -13.96 10.51 21.99
C ALA A 197 -12.71 9.66 22.35
N ARG A 198 -12.87 8.36 22.56
CA ARG A 198 -11.73 7.45 22.81
C ARG A 198 -10.79 7.36 21.61
N PHE A 199 -11.36 7.28 20.40
CA PHE A 199 -10.56 7.25 19.18
C PHE A 199 -9.85 8.58 18.92
N ARG A 200 -10.52 9.71 19.11
CA ARG A 200 -9.93 11.06 19.00
C ARG A 200 -8.75 11.26 19.94
N ALA A 201 -8.86 10.81 21.19
CA ALA A 201 -7.75 10.85 22.14
C ALA A 201 -6.51 10.08 21.61
N TYR A 202 -6.72 8.92 21.01
CA TYR A 202 -5.65 8.17 20.35
C TYR A 202 -5.08 8.92 19.13
N ALA A 203 -5.93 9.43 18.24
CA ALA A 203 -5.51 10.13 17.03
C ALA A 203 -4.72 11.41 17.35
N MET A 204 -5.19 12.21 18.30
CA MET A 204 -4.48 13.40 18.78
C MET A 204 -3.12 13.06 19.39
N ALA A 205 -3.03 11.99 20.19
CA ALA A 205 -1.76 11.54 20.76
C ALA A 205 -0.73 11.12 19.70
N ARG A 206 -1.18 10.70 18.51
CA ARG A 206 -0.32 10.38 17.37
C ARG A 206 0.05 11.61 16.53
N LEU A 207 -0.89 12.50 16.23
CA LEU A 207 -0.68 13.63 15.31
C LEU A 207 -0.02 14.86 15.98
N ALA A 208 -0.38 15.15 17.23
CA ALA A 208 0.10 16.35 17.91
C ALA A 208 1.64 16.42 18.07
N PRO A 209 2.38 15.32 18.35
CA PRO A 209 3.84 15.35 18.34
C PRO A 209 4.43 15.78 17.00
N LYS A 210 3.86 15.36 15.86
CA LYS A 210 4.33 15.76 14.54
C LYS A 210 4.09 17.24 14.29
N LEU A 211 2.89 17.75 14.60
CA LEU A 211 2.62 19.19 14.46
C LEU A 211 3.55 20.03 15.34
N ARG A 212 3.81 19.61 16.58
CA ARG A 212 4.77 20.30 17.47
C ARG A 212 6.18 20.34 16.89
N ALA A 213 6.63 19.29 16.21
CA ALA A 213 7.94 19.26 15.55
C ALA A 213 8.02 20.23 14.36
N LEU A 214 6.93 20.41 13.61
CA LEU A 214 6.87 21.35 12.49
C LEU A 214 6.75 22.82 12.96
N GLY A 215 5.97 23.05 14.02
CA GLY A 215 5.56 24.36 14.50
C GLY A 215 4.25 24.84 13.86
N TRP A 216 3.59 25.80 14.52
CA TRP A 216 2.31 26.37 14.07
C TRP A 216 2.47 27.37 12.92
N ASP A 217 3.53 28.17 12.95
CA ASP A 217 3.77 29.20 11.96
C ASP A 217 4.65 28.70 10.82
N ALA A 218 4.42 29.24 9.63
CA ALA A 218 5.30 29.08 8.48
C ALA A 218 6.69 29.68 8.79
N LYS A 219 7.73 29.06 8.26
CA LYS A 219 9.12 29.51 8.40
C LYS A 219 9.64 30.02 7.07
N ASP A 220 10.46 31.06 7.10
CA ASP A 220 11.09 31.60 5.89
C ASP A 220 11.94 30.53 5.19
N GLY A 221 11.71 30.35 3.89
CA GLY A 221 12.44 29.38 3.06
C GLY A 221 12.14 27.91 3.37
N GLU A 222 11.05 27.61 4.08
CA GLU A 222 10.64 26.23 4.32
C GLU A 222 10.21 25.51 3.03
N ASP A 223 10.38 24.19 3.03
CA ASP A 223 9.94 23.35 1.94
C ASP A 223 8.40 23.38 1.82
N GLU A 224 7.88 23.46 0.60
CA GLU A 224 6.42 23.50 0.35
C GLU A 224 5.69 22.28 0.94
N THR A 225 6.33 21.11 0.96
CA THR A 225 5.74 19.89 1.54
C THR A 225 5.60 19.99 3.05
N VAL A 226 6.48 20.73 3.73
CA VAL A 226 6.37 21.01 5.17
C VAL A 226 5.17 21.92 5.44
N ALA A 227 4.98 22.96 4.63
CA ALA A 227 3.85 23.86 4.73
C ALA A 227 2.52 23.12 4.50
N ILE A 228 2.44 22.27 3.46
CA ILE A 228 1.27 21.44 3.16
C ILE A 228 0.95 20.50 4.33
N LEU A 229 1.94 19.77 4.83
CA LEU A 229 1.73 18.85 5.96
C LEU A 229 1.27 19.60 7.21
N ARG A 230 1.85 20.77 7.50
CA ARG A 230 1.44 21.58 8.65
C ARG A 230 -0.04 21.93 8.57
N THR A 231 -0.48 22.50 7.44
CA THR A 231 -1.89 22.84 7.22
C THR A 231 -2.77 21.61 7.44
N ARG A 232 -2.38 20.47 6.85
CA ARG A 232 -3.14 19.23 6.98
C ARG A 232 -3.26 18.74 8.43
N LEU A 233 -2.18 18.84 9.21
CA LEU A 233 -2.19 18.45 10.62
C LEU A 233 -3.00 19.41 11.48
N ILE A 234 -2.98 20.72 11.19
CA ILE A 234 -3.80 21.72 11.88
C ILE A 234 -5.29 21.44 11.64
N GLU A 235 -5.69 21.22 10.39
CA GLU A 235 -7.05 20.83 10.03
C GLU A 235 -7.46 19.53 10.74
N ALA A 236 -6.61 18.50 10.66
CA ALA A 236 -6.91 17.22 11.25
C ALA A 236 -7.11 17.29 12.77
N LEU A 237 -6.25 18.02 13.47
CA LEU A 237 -6.34 18.21 14.92
C LEU A 237 -7.47 19.17 15.33
N GLY A 238 -7.95 20.04 14.44
CA GLY A 238 -9.08 20.93 14.72
C GLY A 238 -10.44 20.22 14.63
N GLU A 239 -10.54 19.15 13.84
CA GLU A 239 -11.78 18.37 13.67
C GLU A 239 -11.95 17.21 14.68
N LEU A 240 -10.82 16.73 15.24
CA LEU A 240 -10.76 15.71 16.30
C LEU A 240 -11.07 16.32 17.67
#